data_AF-A0A2V3IBJ6-F1
#
_entry.id   AF-A0A2V3IBJ6-F1
#
_cell.length_a   1.000
_cell.length_b   1.000
_cell.length_c   1.000
_cell.angle_alpha   90.00
_cell.angle_beta   90.00
_cell.angle_gamma   90.00
#
_symmetry.space_group_name_H-M   'P 1'
#
loop_
_entity.id
_entity.type
_entity.pdbx_description
1 polymer ?
#
loop_
_entity_poly.entity_id
_entity_poly.type
_entity_poly.pdbx_seq_one_letter_code
_entity_poly.pdbx_strand_id
1 'polypeptide(L)'
;MLDIVEKDLFGVHMPNVTHMMLDGTVEATRRQSIITRFSADPTIECLSQTTHVGRLGPDLTGADTVMFLEHEWNPTKDLQSMDLAHRLGQKRTVNVYRLITHRTLEENYEYSKNQDAYRKCCCESRER
;
A
#
# COMPACT_ATOMS: atom_id res chain seq x y z
N MET A 1 14.47 0.96 -4.43
CA MET A 1 14.00 1.37 -3.09
C MET A 1 13.57 0.17 -2.27
N LEU A 2 12.77 -0.73 -2.83
CA LEU A 2 12.35 -1.95 -2.13
C LEU A 2 13.53 -2.80 -1.60
N ASP A 3 14.65 -2.87 -2.32
CA ASP A 3 15.86 -3.59 -1.85
C ASP A 3 16.47 -2.99 -0.57
N ILE A 4 16.30 -1.67 -0.37
CA ILE A 4 16.77 -0.98 0.84
C ILE A 4 15.84 -1.33 2.01
N VAL A 5 14.54 -1.40 1.77
CA VAL A 5 13.58 -1.84 2.80
C VAL A 5 13.87 -3.28 3.21
N GLU A 6 14.12 -4.17 2.25
CA GLU A 6 14.49 -5.55 2.54
C GLU A 6 15.77 -5.63 3.38
N LYS A 7 16.83 -4.98 2.93
CA LYS A 7 18.15 -5.10 3.56
C LYS A 7 18.25 -4.34 4.89
N ASP A 8 17.84 -3.08 4.90
CA ASP A 8 18.08 -2.19 6.05
C ASP A 8 16.93 -2.30 7.07
N LEU A 9 15.67 -2.27 6.63
CA LEU A 9 14.54 -2.37 7.57
C LEU A 9 14.39 -3.80 8.10
N PHE A 10 14.19 -4.78 7.21
CA PHE A 10 13.97 -6.16 7.65
C PHE A 10 15.28 -6.85 8.05
N GLY A 11 16.39 -6.63 7.33
CA GLY A 11 17.66 -7.26 7.66
C GLY A 11 18.34 -6.73 8.93
N VAL A 12 18.34 -5.41 9.14
CA VAL A 12 19.07 -4.80 10.28
C VAL A 12 18.15 -4.50 11.46
N HIS A 13 16.99 -3.89 11.19
CA HIS A 13 16.13 -3.38 12.27
C HIS A 13 15.04 -4.36 12.71
N MET A 14 14.60 -5.27 11.84
CA MET A 14 13.47 -6.18 12.11
C MET A 14 13.73 -7.63 11.64
N PRO A 15 14.77 -8.32 12.15
CA PRO A 15 15.19 -9.62 11.64
C PRO A 15 14.19 -10.77 11.90
N ASN A 16 13.27 -10.58 12.84
CA ASN A 16 12.27 -11.59 13.20
C ASN A 16 10.98 -11.49 12.37
N VAL A 17 10.85 -10.47 11.53
CA VAL A 17 9.62 -10.22 10.76
C VAL A 17 9.69 -10.97 9.44
N THR A 18 8.74 -11.88 9.24
CA THR A 18 8.61 -12.61 7.98
C THR A 18 7.99 -11.69 6.93
N HIS A 19 8.71 -11.45 5.83
CA HIS A 19 8.26 -10.57 4.76
C HIS A 19 8.32 -11.26 3.40
N MET A 20 7.55 -10.76 2.45
CA MET A 20 7.57 -11.17 1.05
C MET A 20 7.68 -9.96 0.12
N MET A 21 8.30 -10.18 -1.03
CA MET A 21 8.55 -9.16 -2.04
C MET A 21 7.79 -9.48 -3.32
N LEU A 22 7.12 -8.48 -3.88
CA LEU A 22 6.40 -8.57 -5.15
C LEU A 22 6.78 -7.41 -6.07
N ASP A 23 7.67 -7.69 -7.02
CA ASP A 23 8.13 -6.72 -8.00
C ASP A 23 7.87 -7.18 -9.45
N GLY A 24 8.09 -6.28 -10.42
CA GLY A 24 7.89 -6.52 -11.85
C GLY A 24 8.76 -7.63 -12.44
N THR A 25 9.86 -7.98 -11.76
CA THR A 25 10.74 -9.11 -12.11
C THR A 25 10.09 -10.47 -11.86
N VAL A 26 9.06 -10.54 -11.00
CA VAL A 26 8.33 -11.79 -10.73
C VAL A 26 7.39 -12.10 -11.90
N GLU A 27 7.48 -13.34 -12.41
CA GLU A 27 6.61 -13.85 -13.46
C GLU A 27 5.12 -13.77 -13.06
N ALA A 28 4.27 -13.36 -13.99
CA ALA A 28 2.84 -13.15 -13.75
C ALA A 28 2.13 -14.35 -13.11
N THR A 29 2.48 -15.57 -13.53
CA THR A 29 1.94 -16.84 -12.99
C THR A 29 2.25 -16.99 -11.49
N ARG A 30 3.44 -16.56 -11.05
CA ARG A 30 3.90 -16.67 -9.67
C ARG A 30 3.34 -15.56 -8.77
N ARG A 31 2.97 -14.40 -9.31
CA ARG A 31 2.39 -13.28 -8.53
C ARG A 31 1.14 -13.70 -7.77
N GLN A 32 0.24 -14.45 -8.44
CA GLN A 32 -0.98 -14.96 -7.81
C GLN A 32 -0.66 -15.89 -6.63
N SER A 33 0.33 -16.79 -6.80
CA SER A 33 0.73 -17.72 -5.74
C SER A 33 1.27 -17.01 -4.49
N ILE A 34 2.03 -15.91 -4.67
CA ILE A 34 2.58 -15.11 -3.57
C ILE A 34 1.44 -14.42 -2.81
N ILE A 35 0.48 -13.85 -3.52
CA ILE A 35 -0.65 -13.15 -2.89
C ILE A 35 -1.57 -14.13 -2.17
N THR A 36 -1.87 -15.27 -2.78
CA THR A 36 -2.63 -16.33 -2.12
C THR A 36 -1.92 -16.85 -0.88
N ARG A 37 -0.58 -17.00 -0.93
CA ARG A 37 0.21 -17.38 0.24
C ARG A 37 0.15 -16.32 1.34
N PHE A 38 0.28 -15.04 0.99
CA PHE A 38 0.18 -13.93 1.95
C PHE A 38 -1.17 -13.91 2.66
N SER A 39 -2.26 -14.09 1.93
CA SER A 39 -3.61 -14.10 2.51
C SER A 39 -3.93 -15.37 3.30
N ALA A 40 -3.26 -16.49 3.03
CA ALA A 40 -3.50 -17.77 3.69
C ALA A 40 -2.63 -18.00 4.93
N ASP A 41 -1.41 -17.45 4.93
CA ASP A 41 -0.39 -17.70 5.94
C ASP A 41 -0.24 -16.50 6.90
N PRO A 42 -0.77 -16.59 8.14
CA PRO A 42 -0.68 -15.50 9.11
C PRO A 42 0.73 -15.30 9.68
N THR A 43 1.69 -16.18 9.37
CA THR A 43 3.09 -16.01 9.81
C THR A 43 3.83 -14.95 9.01
N ILE A 44 3.26 -14.52 7.88
CA ILE A 44 3.83 -13.49 7.00
C ILE A 44 3.19 -12.15 7.35
N GLU A 45 3.99 -11.28 7.95
CA GLU A 45 3.51 -10.03 8.53
C GLU A 45 3.56 -8.87 7.53
N CYS A 46 4.46 -8.93 6.54
CA CYS A 46 4.66 -7.84 5.59
C CYS A 46 4.75 -8.33 4.14
N LEU A 47 4.04 -7.64 3.24
CA LEU A 47 4.19 -7.78 1.80
C LEU A 47 4.61 -6.43 1.21
N SER A 48 5.82 -6.36 0.68
CA SER A 48 6.31 -5.17 -0.01
C SER A 48 6.11 -5.34 -1.51
N GLN A 49 5.46 -4.37 -2.14
CA GLN A 49 5.16 -4.40 -3.57
C GLN A 49 5.44 -3.05 -4.22
N THR A 50 5.76 -3.06 -5.51
CA THR A 50 5.81 -1.81 -6.28
C THR A 50 4.42 -1.38 -6.69
N THR A 51 4.16 -0.07 -6.68
CA THR A 51 2.86 0.50 -7.06
C THR A 51 2.46 0.13 -8.48
N HIS A 52 3.42 -0.16 -9.37
CA HIS A 52 3.12 -0.64 -10.72
C HIS A 52 2.48 -2.05 -10.72
N VAL A 53 3.02 -2.98 -9.93
CA VAL A 53 2.48 -4.35 -9.83
C VAL A 53 1.19 -4.36 -9.01
N GLY A 54 1.12 -3.55 -7.95
CA GLY A 54 -0.06 -3.36 -7.11
C GLY A 54 -1.23 -2.60 -7.76
N ARG A 55 -1.18 -2.33 -9.08
CA ARG A 55 -2.30 -1.76 -9.85
C ARG A 55 -3.10 -2.81 -10.61
N LEU A 56 -2.42 -3.84 -11.07
CA LEU A 56 -2.97 -4.90 -11.92
C LEU A 56 -3.12 -6.22 -11.14
N GLY A 57 -3.03 -6.11 -9.81
CA GLY A 57 -2.89 -7.24 -8.92
C GLY A 57 -4.23 -7.84 -8.47
N PRO A 58 -4.20 -9.08 -7.99
CA PRO A 58 -5.31 -9.71 -7.31
C PRO A 58 -5.50 -9.15 -5.88
N ASP A 59 -6.62 -9.56 -5.27
CA ASP A 59 -7.16 -8.99 -4.03
C ASP A 59 -6.24 -9.23 -2.82
N LEU A 60 -6.01 -8.17 -2.03
CA LEU A 60 -5.15 -8.18 -0.84
C LEU A 60 -5.99 -8.15 0.44
N THR A 61 -7.04 -8.96 0.51
CA THR A 61 -7.96 -9.02 1.67
C THR A 61 -7.32 -9.55 2.95
N GLY A 62 -6.09 -10.08 2.90
CA GLY A 62 -5.31 -10.42 4.10
C GLY A 62 -4.71 -9.21 4.83
N ALA A 63 -4.51 -8.09 4.13
CA ALA A 63 -3.86 -6.90 4.70
C ALA A 63 -4.89 -5.96 5.37
N ASP A 64 -4.60 -5.56 6.61
CA ASP A 64 -5.34 -4.54 7.34
C ASP A 64 -4.60 -3.20 7.43
N THR A 65 -3.33 -3.14 7.06
CA THR A 65 -2.57 -1.89 7.04
C THR A 65 -1.85 -1.72 5.71
N VAL A 66 -2.03 -0.55 5.08
CA VAL A 66 -1.35 -0.16 3.84
C VAL A 66 -0.48 1.05 4.13
N MET A 67 0.81 0.96 3.81
CA MET A 67 1.76 2.06 3.98
C MET A 67 2.33 2.47 2.63
N PHE A 68 2.17 3.73 2.26
CA PHE A 68 2.81 4.33 1.10
C PHE A 68 4.16 4.90 1.51
N LEU A 69 5.24 4.30 0.99
CA LEU A 69 6.61 4.78 1.15
C LEU A 69 6.93 5.96 0.22
N GLU A 70 6.29 5.98 -0.95
CA GLU A 70 6.45 7.02 -1.97
C GLU A 70 5.08 7.47 -2.49
N HIS A 71 5.04 8.68 -3.04
CA HIS A 71 3.84 9.23 -3.66
C HIS A 71 3.88 9.13 -5.18
N GLU A 72 2.73 8.80 -5.76
CA GLU A 72 2.52 8.94 -7.20
C GLU A 72 1.91 10.32 -7.53
N TRP A 73 2.40 10.92 -8.61
CA TRP A 73 1.89 12.19 -9.16
C TRP A 73 0.43 12.15 -9.63
N ASN A 74 -0.12 10.95 -9.81
CA ASN A 74 -1.52 10.72 -10.14
C ASN A 74 -2.23 10.10 -8.92
N PRO A 75 -3.23 10.77 -8.34
CA PRO A 75 -3.92 10.27 -7.15
C PRO A 75 -4.83 9.06 -7.44
N THR A 76 -5.43 8.97 -8.64
CA THR A 76 -6.28 7.82 -9.03
C THR A 76 -5.51 6.51 -8.94
N LYS A 77 -4.24 6.62 -9.27
CA LYS A 77 -3.30 5.55 -9.23
C LYS A 77 -3.14 5.03 -7.78
N ASP A 78 -2.95 5.89 -6.78
CA ASP A 78 -2.84 5.43 -5.39
C ASP A 78 -4.16 4.86 -4.87
N LEU A 79 -5.30 5.47 -5.25
CA LEU A 79 -6.63 4.97 -4.91
C LEU A 79 -6.85 3.53 -5.39
N GLN A 80 -6.46 3.22 -6.63
CA GLN A 80 -6.55 1.85 -7.16
C GLN A 80 -5.76 0.83 -6.34
N SER A 81 -4.60 1.22 -5.82
CA SER A 81 -3.79 0.33 -4.97
C SER A 81 -4.40 0.18 -3.57
N MET A 82 -5.07 1.21 -3.03
CA MET A 82 -5.84 1.11 -1.78
C MET A 82 -7.06 0.18 -1.95
N ASP A 83 -7.75 0.25 -3.08
CA ASP A 83 -8.94 -0.57 -3.38
C ASP A 83 -8.63 -2.08 -3.39
N LEU A 84 -7.37 -2.48 -3.58
CA LEU A 84 -6.97 -3.90 -3.46
C LEU A 84 -7.09 -4.43 -2.03
N ALA A 85 -6.83 -3.59 -1.03
CA ALA A 85 -6.97 -3.93 0.39
C ALA A 85 -8.39 -3.62 0.91
N HIS A 86 -8.98 -2.50 0.47
CA HIS A 86 -10.35 -2.09 0.75
C HIS A 86 -11.35 -2.80 -0.18
N ARG A 87 -11.42 -4.13 -0.08
CA ARG A 87 -12.26 -4.95 -0.97
C ARG A 87 -13.36 -5.71 -0.23
N LEU A 88 -14.41 -6.05 -0.97
CA LEU A 88 -15.50 -6.91 -0.51
C LEU A 88 -14.93 -8.24 0.02
N GLY A 89 -15.22 -8.55 1.29
CA GLY A 89 -14.69 -9.73 1.98
C GLY A 89 -13.68 -9.40 3.09
N GLN A 90 -13.15 -8.18 3.12
CA GLN A 90 -12.33 -7.71 4.24
C GLN A 90 -13.22 -7.50 5.49
N LYS A 91 -12.81 -8.12 6.61
CA LYS A 91 -13.53 -8.03 7.91
C LYS A 91 -12.88 -7.04 8.87
N ARG A 92 -11.61 -6.69 8.63
CA ARG A 92 -10.83 -5.78 9.49
C ARG A 92 -10.86 -4.36 8.93
N THR A 93 -10.76 -3.37 9.81
CA THR A 93 -10.59 -1.98 9.36
C THR A 93 -9.24 -1.84 8.69
N VAL A 94 -9.25 -1.35 7.45
CA VAL A 94 -8.01 -1.09 6.71
C VAL A 94 -7.52 0.31 7.04
N ASN A 95 -6.31 0.41 7.58
CA ASN A 95 -5.66 1.68 7.88
C ASN A 95 -4.67 2.02 6.78
N VAL A 96 -4.78 3.24 6.25
CA VAL A 96 -3.90 3.71 5.19
C VAL A 96 -3.00 4.82 5.73
N TYR A 97 -1.69 4.58 5.69
CA TYR A 97 -0.67 5.54 6.08
C TYR A 97 0.12 6.00 4.87
N ARG A 98 0.49 7.27 4.90
CA ARG A 98 1.17 7.96 3.81
C ARG A 98 2.34 8.72 4.42
N LEU A 99 3.56 8.30 4.10
CA LEU A 99 4.77 8.94 4.62
C LEU A 99 5.04 10.20 3.80
N ILE A 100 5.10 11.35 4.48
CA ILE A 100 5.40 12.64 3.87
C ILE A 100 6.56 13.24 4.64
N THR A 101 7.63 13.60 3.92
CA THR A 101 8.77 14.26 4.53
C THR A 101 8.51 15.76 4.66
N HIS A 102 8.79 16.34 5.83
CA HIS A 102 8.62 17.77 6.06
C HIS A 102 9.71 18.58 5.34
N ARG A 103 9.36 19.77 4.83
CA ARG A 103 10.21 20.66 4.02
C ARG A 103 10.72 20.04 2.72
N THR A 104 9.96 19.14 2.11
CA THR A 104 10.31 18.56 0.80
C THR A 104 9.28 18.91 -0.27
N LEU A 105 9.57 18.51 -1.51
CA LEU A 105 8.63 18.64 -2.62
C LEU A 105 7.34 17.86 -2.39
N GLU A 106 7.39 16.77 -1.61
CA GLU A 106 6.23 15.92 -1.28
C GLU A 106 5.21 16.72 -0.47
N GLU A 107 5.66 17.45 0.55
CA GLU A 107 4.80 18.32 1.35
C GLU A 107 4.11 19.38 0.47
N ASN A 108 4.87 20.05 -0.40
CA ASN A 108 4.31 21.05 -1.31
C ASN A 108 3.28 20.46 -2.28
N TYR A 109 3.54 19.27 -2.78
CA TYR A 109 2.64 18.55 -3.68
C TYR A 109 1.35 18.14 -2.96
N GLU A 110 1.44 17.62 -1.74
CA GLU A 110 0.28 17.28 -0.91
C GLU A 110 -0.54 18.52 -0.54
N TYR A 111 0.10 19.65 -0.23
CA TYR A 111 -0.58 20.93 -0.05
C TYR A 111 -1.36 21.36 -1.30
N SER A 112 -0.78 21.18 -2.49
CA SER A 112 -1.45 21.50 -3.76
C SER A 112 -2.65 20.60 -4.04
N LYS A 113 -2.62 19.33 -3.63
CA LYS A 113 -3.74 18.38 -3.79
C LYS A 113 -4.85 18.60 -2.77
N ASN A 114 -4.50 19.08 -1.58
CA ASN A 114 -5.44 19.30 -0.47
C ASN A 114 -6.38 20.50 -0.63
N GLN A 115 -6.28 21.31 -1.70
CA GLN A 115 -7.30 22.32 -2.01
C GLN A 115 -8.64 21.71 -2.47
N ASP A 116 -8.64 20.51 -3.05
CA ASP A 116 -9.86 19.83 -3.52
C ASP A 116 -10.40 18.76 -2.55
N ALA A 117 -9.53 18.14 -1.73
CA ALA A 117 -9.89 17.00 -0.88
C ALA A 117 -10.77 17.37 0.35
N TYR A 118 -10.59 18.55 0.97
CA TYR A 118 -11.43 18.99 2.09
C TYR A 118 -12.89 19.30 1.69
N ARG A 119 -13.16 19.58 0.40
CA ARG A 119 -14.52 19.82 -0.11
C ARG A 119 -15.34 18.54 -0.26
N LYS A 120 -14.70 17.39 -0.48
CA LYS A 120 -15.41 16.13 -0.76
C LYS A 120 -15.69 15.29 0.50
N CYS A 121 -14.79 15.29 1.47
CA CYS A 121 -14.98 14.49 2.70
C CYS A 121 -16.06 15.06 3.65
N CYS A 122 -16.36 16.37 3.57
CA CYS A 122 -17.43 17.02 4.36
C CYS A 122 -18.82 16.92 3.72
N CYS A 123 -18.95 16.48 2.46
CA CYS A 123 -20.25 16.40 1.77
C CYS A 123 -20.89 15.01 1.81
N GLU A 124 -20.13 13.92 1.99
CA GLU A 124 -20.68 12.55 1.96
C GLU A 124 -20.92 11.92 3.35
N SER A 125 -20.61 12.65 4.42
CA SER A 125 -20.82 12.18 5.81
C SER A 125 -22.03 12.81 6.50
N ARG A 126 -22.89 13.53 5.76
CA ARG A 126 -24.09 14.21 6.29
C ARG A 126 -25.43 13.64 5.80
N GLU A 127 -25.40 12.46 5.20
CA GLU A 127 -26.61 11.68 4.87
C GLU A 127 -26.46 10.24 5.37
N ARG A 128 -26.45 10.09 6.70
CA ARG A 128 -27.05 8.95 7.40
C ARG A 128 -27.20 9.24 8.89
#